data_AF-A0A972BI05-F1
#
_entry.id   AF-A0A972BI05-F1
#
_cell.length_a   1.000
_cell.length_b   1.000
_cell.length_c   1.000
_cell.angle_alpha   90.00
_cell.angle_beta   90.00
_cell.angle_gamma   90.00
#
_symmetry.space_group_name_H-M   'P 1'
#
loop_
_entity.id
_entity.type
_entity.pdbx_description
1 polymer ?
#
loop_
_entity_poly.entity_id
_entity_poly.type
_entity_poly.pdbx_seq_one_letter_code
_entity_poly.pdbx_strand_id
1 'polypeptide(L)'
;MTKKVTRMTRGRTGRIRWLRLKKIAESIAGCPVAIHGSTELPVSLRAAVDAEAGQGVDIALNFQYIKDADEALEAVAHELAHVVARTGEHDNKFEEAREEILERLKQDYYRSG
;
A
#
# COMPACT_ATOMS: atom_id res chain seq x y z
N MET A 1 32.22 1.11 14.36
CA MET A 1 31.29 0.36 13.47
C MET A 1 30.26 1.34 12.93
N THR A 2 30.49 1.88 11.74
CA THR A 2 29.62 2.89 11.12
C THR A 2 28.52 2.19 10.32
N LYS A 3 27.26 2.28 10.78
CA LYS A 3 26.09 1.82 10.02
C LYS A 3 26.01 2.68 8.75
N LYS A 4 26.25 2.08 7.58
CA LYS A 4 25.93 2.69 6.28
C LYS A 4 24.42 2.85 6.22
N VAL A 5 23.94 4.08 6.31
CA VAL A 5 22.58 4.43 5.93
C VAL A 5 22.52 4.33 4.41
N THR A 6 21.96 3.22 3.92
CA THR A 6 21.72 3.03 2.50
C THR A 6 20.66 4.04 2.08
N ARG A 7 21.12 5.09 1.40
CA ARG A 7 20.25 6.11 0.79
C ARG A 7 19.37 5.42 -0.24
N MET A 8 18.10 5.20 0.09
CA MET A 8 17.09 4.76 -0.87
C MET A 8 17.09 5.76 -2.03
N THR A 9 17.57 5.33 -3.17
CA THR A 9 17.45 6.07 -4.43
C THR A 9 15.95 6.22 -4.70
N ARG A 10 15.46 7.46 -4.74
CA ARG A 10 14.12 7.78 -5.23
C ARG A 10 13.93 7.03 -6.55
N GLY A 11 13.01 6.06 -6.57
CA GLY A 11 12.68 5.32 -7.77
C GLY A 11 12.25 6.29 -8.86
N ARG A 12 12.43 5.89 -10.12
CA ARG A 12 11.83 6.62 -11.26
C ARG A 12 10.39 6.98 -10.88
N THR A 13 10.02 8.26 -10.96
CA THR A 13 8.64 8.76 -10.85
C THR A 13 7.83 8.18 -12.00
N GLY A 14 7.50 6.90 -11.85
CA GLY A 14 6.96 6.06 -12.90
C GLY A 14 5.45 6.08 -12.81
N ARG A 15 4.81 6.11 -13.98
CA ARG A 15 3.39 5.85 -14.13
C ARG A 15 2.98 4.65 -13.29
N ILE A 16 1.90 4.80 -12.53
CA ILE A 16 1.41 3.75 -11.63
C ILE A 16 0.95 2.54 -12.46
N ARG A 17 1.51 1.37 -12.19
CA ARG A 17 1.18 0.09 -12.83
C ARG A 17 0.11 -0.61 -12.00
N TRP A 18 -1.12 -0.11 -12.10
CA TRP A 18 -2.26 -0.53 -11.29
C TRP A 18 -2.47 -2.05 -11.26
N LEU A 19 -2.43 -2.71 -12.41
CA LEU A 19 -2.60 -4.17 -12.48
C LEU A 19 -1.50 -4.94 -11.73
N ARG A 20 -0.28 -4.40 -11.70
CA ARG A 20 0.83 -5.02 -10.97
C ARG A 20 0.64 -4.83 -9.47
N LEU A 21 0.36 -3.60 -9.05
CA LEU A 21 0.07 -3.27 -7.65
C LEU A 21 -1.07 -4.14 -7.09
N LYS A 22 -2.19 -4.22 -7.83
CA LYS A 22 -3.33 -5.08 -7.49
C LYS A 22 -2.92 -6.53 -7.26
N LYS A 23 -2.20 -7.15 -8.20
CA LYS A 23 -1.79 -8.56 -8.07
C LYS A 23 -0.91 -8.83 -6.85
N ILE A 24 0.00 -7.91 -6.53
CA ILE A 24 0.86 -8.05 -5.35
C ILE A 24 0.02 -7.89 -4.08
N ALA A 25 -0.86 -6.89 -4.04
CA ALA A 25 -1.79 -6.67 -2.93
C ALA A 25 -2.67 -7.91 -2.67
N GLU A 26 -3.23 -8.52 -3.72
CA GLU A 26 -3.99 -9.78 -3.63
C GLU A 26 -3.15 -10.93 -3.06
N SER A 27 -1.89 -11.04 -3.50
CA SER A 27 -0.98 -12.05 -2.97
C SER A 27 -0.62 -11.83 -1.49
N ILE A 28 -0.59 -10.59 -1.02
CA ILE A 28 -0.30 -10.23 0.37
C ILE A 28 -1.54 -10.47 1.24
N ALA A 29 -2.70 -10.00 0.80
CA ALA A 29 -3.96 -10.12 1.54
C ALA A 29 -4.50 -11.57 1.56
N GLY A 30 -4.14 -12.39 0.57
CA GLY A 30 -4.65 -13.76 0.43
C GLY A 30 -6.10 -13.82 -0.07
N CYS A 31 -6.63 -12.70 -0.56
CA CYS A 31 -8.00 -12.56 -1.07
C CYS A 31 -8.03 -11.53 -2.22
N PRO A 32 -9.17 -11.42 -2.95
CA PRO A 32 -9.34 -10.37 -3.94
C PRO A 32 -9.21 -8.97 -3.33
N VAL A 33 -8.51 -8.08 -4.04
CA VAL A 33 -8.30 -6.68 -3.66
C VAL A 33 -8.73 -5.79 -4.82
N ALA A 34 -9.64 -4.86 -4.53
CA ALA A 34 -10.02 -3.79 -5.42
C ALA A 34 -9.29 -2.50 -5.02
N ILE A 35 -8.77 -1.75 -6.00
CA ILE A 35 -8.06 -0.48 -5.75
C ILE A 35 -8.67 0.58 -6.65
N HIS A 36 -9.26 1.58 -6.02
CA HIS A 36 -10.08 2.60 -6.66
C HIS A 36 -9.46 3.96 -6.38
N GLY A 37 -9.52 4.85 -7.37
CA GLY A 37 -9.14 6.24 -7.20
C GLY A 37 -10.36 7.10 -6.94
N SER A 38 -10.30 7.97 -5.95
CA SER A 38 -11.32 8.97 -5.68
C SER A 38 -10.71 10.34 -5.47
N THR A 39 -11.38 11.37 -6.00
CA THR A 39 -11.11 12.78 -5.66
C THR A 39 -12.13 13.33 -4.66
N GLU A 40 -13.09 12.52 -4.24
CA GLU A 40 -14.19 12.91 -3.34
C GLU A 40 -13.98 12.44 -1.90
N LEU A 41 -12.89 11.70 -1.62
CA LEU A 41 -12.52 11.36 -0.26
C LEU A 41 -12.25 12.63 0.57
N PRO A 42 -12.59 12.63 1.87
CA PRO A 42 -12.24 13.70 2.78
C PRO A 42 -10.75 14.07 2.67
N VAL A 43 -10.44 15.37 2.66
CA VAL A 43 -9.06 15.88 2.53
C VAL A 43 -8.12 15.41 3.66
N SER A 44 -8.68 15.00 4.79
CA SER A 44 -7.92 14.40 5.90
C SER A 44 -7.46 12.97 5.64
N LEU A 45 -8.00 12.29 4.62
CA LEU A 45 -7.70 10.91 4.30
C LEU A 45 -6.83 10.80 3.05
N ARG A 46 -5.72 10.07 3.16
CA ARG A 46 -4.91 9.68 2.01
C ARG A 46 -5.45 8.45 1.31
N ALA A 47 -6.00 7.52 2.08
CA ALA A 47 -6.70 6.36 1.59
C ALA A 47 -7.71 5.90 2.66
N ALA A 48 -8.54 4.93 2.30
CA ALA A 48 -9.43 4.23 3.19
C ALA A 48 -9.59 2.79 2.70
N VAL A 49 -9.88 1.89 3.62
CA VAL A 49 -10.12 0.48 3.35
C VAL A 49 -11.44 0.03 3.94
N ASP A 50 -12.15 -0.78 3.16
CA ASP A 50 -13.25 -1.61 3.64
C ASP A 50 -12.89 -3.08 3.40
N ALA A 51 -13.07 -3.91 4.42
CA ALA A 51 -12.68 -5.30 4.39
C ALA A 51 -13.68 -6.15 5.18
N GLU A 52 -14.60 -6.78 4.46
CA GLU A 52 -15.55 -7.73 5.03
C GLU A 52 -15.05 -9.18 4.91
N ALA A 53 -15.25 -9.94 5.98
CA ALA A 53 -14.89 -11.35 6.01
C ALA A 53 -15.62 -12.13 4.90
N GLY A 54 -14.85 -12.68 3.96
CA GLY A 54 -15.38 -13.49 2.86
C GLY A 54 -15.77 -12.71 1.59
N GLN A 55 -15.65 -11.38 1.57
CA GLN A 55 -15.99 -10.57 0.39
C GLN A 55 -14.75 -9.97 -0.33
N GLY A 56 -13.62 -9.85 0.36
CA GLY A 56 -12.38 -9.28 -0.18
C GLY A 56 -12.04 -7.95 0.49
N VAL A 57 -11.14 -7.18 -0.13
CA VAL A 57 -10.67 -5.88 0.36
C VAL A 57 -10.92 -4.83 -0.71
N ASP A 58 -11.55 -3.72 -0.35
CA ASP A 58 -11.72 -2.55 -1.22
C ASP A 58 -10.91 -1.38 -0.66
N ILE A 59 -9.98 -0.84 -1.46
CA ILE A 59 -9.11 0.28 -1.10
C ILE A 59 -9.46 1.47 -1.97
N ALA A 60 -9.87 2.56 -1.34
CA ALA A 60 -10.07 3.86 -1.97
C ALA A 60 -8.83 4.75 -1.73
N LEU A 61 -8.17 5.16 -2.81
CA LEU A 61 -7.00 6.05 -2.79
C LEU A 61 -7.42 7.48 -3.10
N ASN A 62 -6.99 8.44 -2.28
CA ASN A 62 -7.25 9.85 -2.52
C ASN A 62 -6.31 10.40 -3.59
N PHE A 63 -6.83 10.50 -4.82
CA PHE A 63 -6.09 10.99 -5.98
C PHE A 63 -5.83 12.49 -5.93
N GLN A 64 -6.31 13.24 -4.94
CA GLN A 64 -5.82 14.60 -4.69
C GLN A 64 -4.36 14.56 -4.21
N TYR A 65 -3.95 13.53 -3.49
CA TYR A 65 -2.61 13.39 -2.91
C TYR A 65 -1.74 12.36 -3.63
N ILE A 66 -2.31 11.22 -4.04
CA ILE A 66 -1.55 10.11 -4.61
C ILE A 66 -1.38 10.33 -6.12
N LYS A 67 -0.16 10.67 -6.54
CA LYS A 67 0.19 11.04 -7.91
C LYS A 67 1.22 10.12 -8.55
N ASP A 68 2.02 9.43 -7.75
CA ASP A 68 3.06 8.53 -8.24
C ASP A 68 3.00 7.12 -7.63
N ALA A 69 3.88 6.26 -8.14
CA ALA A 69 3.92 4.87 -7.72
C ALA A 69 4.35 4.69 -6.27
N ASP A 70 5.30 5.49 -5.76
CA ASP A 70 5.77 5.34 -4.38
C ASP A 70 4.66 5.75 -3.41
N GLU A 71 3.96 6.85 -3.69
CA GLU A 71 2.79 7.28 -2.91
C GLU A 71 1.66 6.23 -2.92
N ALA A 72 1.41 5.61 -4.08
CA ALA A 72 0.40 4.56 -4.19
C ALA A 72 0.80 3.29 -3.41
N LEU A 73 2.07 2.90 -3.47
CA LEU A 73 2.59 1.75 -2.71
C LEU A 73 2.50 2.00 -1.20
N GLU A 74 2.84 3.21 -0.75
CA GLU A 74 2.76 3.60 0.66
C GLU A 74 1.32 3.61 1.18
N ALA A 75 0.39 4.18 0.41
CA ALA A 75 -1.02 4.19 0.77
C ALA A 75 -1.62 2.78 0.81
N VAL A 76 -1.36 1.96 -0.20
CA VAL A 76 -1.84 0.57 -0.21
C VAL A 76 -1.22 -0.26 0.91
N ALA A 77 0.05 -0.04 1.26
CA ALA A 77 0.68 -0.71 2.40
C ALA A 77 0.00 -0.35 3.73
N HIS A 78 -0.34 0.93 3.92
CA HIS A 78 -1.06 1.42 5.09
C HIS A 78 -2.42 0.72 5.24
N GLU A 79 -3.22 0.72 4.18
CA GLU A 79 -4.54 0.11 4.19
C GLU A 79 -4.49 -1.41 4.37
N LEU A 80 -3.55 -2.10 3.72
CA LEU A 80 -3.37 -3.55 3.89
C LEU A 80 -2.87 -3.91 5.30
N ALA A 81 -2.10 -3.05 5.95
CA ALA A 81 -1.64 -3.30 7.32
C ALA A 81 -2.81 -3.37 8.30
N HIS A 82 -3.82 -2.50 8.17
CA HIS A 82 -5.06 -2.59 8.95
C HIS A 82 -5.74 -3.95 8.78
N VAL A 83 -5.80 -4.45 7.55
CA VAL A 83 -6.41 -5.75 7.22
C VAL A 83 -5.61 -6.93 7.78
N VAL A 84 -4.29 -6.94 7.54
CA VAL A 84 -3.41 -8.05 7.91
C VAL A 84 -3.22 -8.13 9.43
N ALA A 85 -3.01 -6.99 10.09
CA ALA A 85 -2.87 -6.93 11.54
C ALA A 85 -4.22 -6.97 12.29
N ARG A 86 -5.35 -6.89 11.56
CA ARG A 86 -6.72 -6.92 12.09
C ARG A 86 -6.95 -5.87 13.17
N THR A 87 -6.54 -4.64 12.89
CA THR A 87 -6.62 -3.52 13.81
C THR A 87 -7.01 -2.24 13.08
N GLY A 88 -7.83 -1.40 13.73
CA GLY A 88 -8.09 -0.02 13.28
C GLY A 88 -7.09 0.99 13.85
N GLU A 89 -6.22 0.56 14.77
CA GLU A 89 -5.26 1.41 15.47
C GLU A 89 -3.86 1.30 14.87
N HIS A 90 -3.06 2.36 14.98
CA HIS A 90 -1.65 2.38 14.57
C HIS A 90 -0.74 1.91 15.72
N ASP A 91 -0.94 0.68 16.17
CA ASP A 91 -0.12 0.04 17.20
C ASP A 91 1.16 -0.62 16.63
N ASN A 92 1.98 -1.23 17.48
CA ASN A 92 3.22 -1.88 17.03
C ASN A 92 2.97 -2.99 15.99
N LYS A 93 1.84 -3.71 16.08
CA LYS A 93 1.53 -4.77 15.10
C LYS A 93 1.19 -4.18 13.75
N PHE A 94 0.47 -3.06 13.74
CA PHE A 94 0.22 -2.31 12.53
C PHE A 94 1.51 -1.81 11.90
N GLU A 95 2.40 -1.20 12.69
CA GLU A 95 3.67 -0.66 12.20
C GLU A 95 4.57 -1.75 11.61
N GLU A 96 4.72 -2.88 12.31
CA GLU A 96 5.46 -4.06 11.82
C GLU A 96 4.87 -4.57 10.50
N ALA A 97 3.55 -4.78 10.45
CA ALA A 97 2.87 -5.22 9.23
C ALA A 97 3.05 -4.23 8.07
N ARG A 98 2.92 -2.93 8.34
CA ARG A 98 3.07 -1.88 7.32
C ARG A 98 4.46 -1.88 6.71
N GLU A 99 5.51 -1.98 7.54
CA GLU A 99 6.90 -2.00 7.06
C GLU A 99 7.17 -3.24 6.19
N GLU A 100 6.76 -4.42 6.66
CA GLU A 100 6.94 -5.67 5.90
C GLU A 100 6.18 -5.65 4.57
N ILE A 101 4.92 -5.19 4.59
CA ILE A 101 4.08 -5.09 3.40
C ILE A 101 4.66 -4.08 2.41
N LEU A 102 5.11 -2.91 2.87
CA LEU A 102 5.68 -1.87 2.00
C LEU A 102 6.96 -2.36 1.33
N GLU A 103 7.84 -3.05 2.06
CA GLU A 103 9.07 -3.60 1.50
C GLU A 103 8.74 -4.65 0.42
N ARG A 104 7.81 -5.57 0.71
CA ARG A 104 7.37 -6.58 -0.26
C ARG A 104 6.72 -5.95 -1.49
N LEU A 105 5.85 -4.95 -1.30
CA LEU A 105 5.24 -4.18 -2.38
C LEU A 105 6.32 -3.53 -3.26
N LYS A 106 7.29 -2.82 -2.68
CA LYS A 106 8.38 -2.17 -3.44
C LYS A 106 9.23 -3.20 -4.18
N GLN A 107 9.63 -4.28 -3.52
CA GLN A 107 10.44 -5.33 -4.12
C GLN A 107 9.74 -5.97 -5.33
N ASP A 108 8.50 -6.43 -5.17
CA ASP A 108 7.77 -7.12 -6.24
C ASP A 108 7.26 -6.15 -7.31
N TYR A 109 6.97 -4.89 -6.96
CA TYR A 109 6.55 -3.89 -7.92
C TYR A 109 7.70 -3.51 -8.85
N TYR A 110 8.89 -3.27 -8.32
CA TYR A 110 10.04 -2.79 -9.10
C TYR A 110 10.88 -3.89 -9.75
N ARG A 111 10.70 -5.17 -9.38
CA ARG A 111 11.38 -6.28 -10.04
C ARG A 111 11.09 -6.28 -11.55
N SER A 112 12.12 -6.26 -12.39
CA SER A 112 11.93 -6.46 -13.83
C SER A 112 11.28 -7.83 -14.05
N GLY A 113 10.15 -7.84 -14.77
CA GLY A 113 9.55 -9.05 -15.31
C GLY A 113 10.12 -9.29 -16.70
#